data_AF-A0A356R3J9-F1
#
_entry.id   AF-A0A356R3J9-F1
#
_cell.length_a   1.000
_cell.length_b   1.000
_cell.length_c   1.000
_cell.angle_alpha   90.00
_cell.angle_beta   90.00
_cell.angle_gamma   90.00
#
_symmetry.space_group_name_H-M   'P 1'
#
loop_
_entity.id
_entity.type
_entity.pdbx_description
1 polymer ?
#
loop_
_entity_poly.entity_id
_entity_poly.type
_entity_poly.pdbx_seq_one_letter_code
_entity_poly.pdbx_strand_id
1 'polypeptide(L)'
;MRDRLDEALSSYQRVICLTHVPPFKEACWYQGKMGNDDWLPYFACQAVGEVLLYASRERPDCQITVLCGHTHHAGTVHLRPNLRVLTGSAEYGAPCIQESFDLEELFLQSMVVEGGEGEGGAIGRN
;
A
#
# COMPACT_ATOMS: atom_id res chain seq x y z
N MET A 1 2.93 15.94 8.48
CA MET A 1 2.40 14.56 8.52
C MET A 1 2.80 13.84 9.79
N ARG A 2 4.11 13.71 10.08
CA ARG A 2 4.65 12.97 11.25
C ARG A 2 3.90 13.24 12.56
N ASP A 3 3.83 14.48 13.01
CA ASP A 3 3.20 14.83 14.30
C ASP A 3 1.74 14.37 14.41
N ARG A 4 0.97 14.48 13.31
CA ARG A 4 -0.45 14.07 13.28
C ARG A 4 -0.61 12.55 13.21
N LEU A 5 0.30 11.87 12.52
CA LEU A 5 0.33 10.41 12.49
C LEU A 5 0.69 9.86 13.87
N ASP A 6 1.68 10.43 14.54
CA ASP A 6 2.11 10.03 15.87
C ASP A 6 0.99 10.28 16.91
N GLU A 7 0.33 11.44 16.83
CA GLU A 7 -0.87 11.75 17.64
C GLU A 7 -1.98 10.72 17.42
N ALA A 8 -2.32 10.41 16.17
CA ALA A 8 -3.36 9.42 15.86
C ALA A 8 -3.00 8.02 16.38
N LEU A 9 -1.77 7.56 16.16
CA LEU A 9 -1.31 6.25 16.61
C LEU A 9 -1.25 6.16 18.15
N SER A 10 -1.00 7.27 18.86
CA SER A 10 -1.03 7.30 20.33
C SER A 10 -2.42 6.99 20.90
N SER A 11 -3.47 7.30 20.14
CA SER A 11 -4.85 7.25 20.61
C SER A 11 -5.69 6.16 19.94
N TYR A 12 -5.27 5.65 18.77
CA TYR A 12 -6.02 4.69 17.97
C TYR A 12 -5.14 3.55 17.48
N GLN A 13 -5.65 2.32 17.62
CA GLN A 13 -5.00 1.11 17.09
C GLN A 13 -5.17 0.94 15.57
N ARG A 14 -6.09 1.68 14.95
CA ARG A 14 -6.45 1.53 13.54
C ARG A 14 -6.52 2.92 12.92
N VAL A 15 -5.62 3.21 11.98
CA VAL A 15 -5.46 4.53 11.37
C VAL A 15 -5.53 4.44 9.85
N ILE A 16 -6.38 5.27 9.25
CA ILE A 16 -6.47 5.44 7.80
C ILE A 16 -5.75 6.73 7.41
N CYS A 17 -4.78 6.63 6.51
CA CYS A 17 -4.07 7.77 5.93
C CYS A 17 -4.53 7.98 4.49
N LEU A 18 -4.91 9.21 4.12
CA LEU A 18 -5.20 9.55 2.74
C LEU A 18 -4.05 10.36 2.15
N THR A 19 -3.58 9.93 0.99
CA THR A 19 -2.52 10.61 0.22
C THR A 19 -2.92 10.64 -1.24
N HIS A 20 -2.62 11.70 -1.99
CA HIS A 20 -2.88 11.67 -3.43
C HIS A 20 -1.83 10.80 -4.16
N VAL A 21 -0.56 11.15 -4.01
CA VAL A 21 0.57 10.46 -4.63
C VAL A 21 0.95 9.22 -3.79
N PRO A 22 1.22 8.06 -4.42
CA PRO A 22 1.68 6.85 -3.74
C PRO A 22 2.92 7.11 -2.87
N PRO A 23 2.96 6.60 -1.64
CA PRO A 23 4.12 6.80 -0.77
C PRO A 23 5.28 5.82 -1.03
N PHE A 24 5.04 4.75 -1.79
CA PHE A 24 6.02 3.70 -2.07
C PHE A 24 6.07 3.38 -3.57
N LYS A 25 7.23 2.94 -4.05
CA LYS A 25 7.39 2.44 -5.44
C LYS A 25 6.52 1.22 -5.70
N GLU A 26 6.33 0.38 -4.69
CA GLU A 26 5.53 -0.84 -4.75
C GLU A 26 4.02 -0.51 -4.86
N ALA A 27 3.62 0.73 -4.54
CA ALA A 27 2.27 1.24 -4.76
C ALA A 27 2.14 2.03 -6.09
N CYS A 28 3.22 2.12 -6.88
CA CYS A 28 3.19 2.77 -8.19
C CYS A 28 2.87 1.74 -9.29
N TRP A 29 1.58 1.50 -9.49
CA TRP A 29 1.08 0.49 -10.43
C TRP A 29 1.02 1.03 -11.87
N TYR A 30 1.48 0.23 -12.83
CA TYR A 30 1.27 0.43 -14.26
C TYR A 30 1.06 -0.93 -14.93
N GLN A 31 -0.14 -1.20 -15.46
CA GLN A 31 -0.50 -2.48 -16.10
C GLN A 31 -0.11 -3.74 -15.27
N GLY A 32 -0.29 -3.68 -13.94
CA GLY A 32 0.07 -4.80 -13.05
C GLY A 32 1.58 -4.97 -12.81
N LYS A 33 2.41 -4.04 -13.28
CA LYS A 33 3.86 -4.00 -13.03
C LYS A 33 4.21 -2.77 -12.19
N MET A 34 5.25 -2.90 -11.36
CA MET A 34 5.84 -1.77 -10.66
C MET A 34 6.53 -0.83 -11.67
N GLY A 35 6.34 0.48 -11.51
CA GLY A 35 7.02 1.49 -12.33
C GLY A 35 8.54 1.33 -12.32
N ASN A 36 9.21 1.65 -13.43
CA ASN A 36 10.68 1.62 -13.50
C ASN A 36 11.28 2.78 -12.69
N ASP A 37 12.57 2.66 -12.34
CA ASP A 37 13.24 3.62 -11.44
C ASP A 37 13.35 5.04 -12.03
N ASP A 38 13.36 5.17 -13.37
CA ASP A 38 13.51 6.44 -14.08
C ASP A 38 12.32 7.40 -13.88
N TRP A 39 11.13 6.86 -13.63
CA TRP A 39 9.90 7.66 -13.47
C TRP A 39 9.44 7.83 -12.02
N LEU A 40 10.04 7.10 -11.07
CA LEU A 40 9.65 7.13 -9.65
C LEU A 40 9.58 8.53 -9.03
N PRO A 41 10.47 9.49 -9.35
CA PRO A 41 10.38 10.85 -8.79
C PRO A 41 9.06 11.57 -9.10
N TYR A 42 8.35 11.16 -10.16
CA TYR A 42 7.09 11.77 -10.58
C TYR A 42 5.85 11.02 -10.04
N PHE A 43 6.03 9.76 -9.61
CA PHE A 43 4.92 8.88 -9.25
C PHE A 43 4.89 8.52 -7.77
N ALA A 44 6.00 8.67 -7.04
CA ALA A 44 6.09 8.34 -5.63
C ALA A 44 6.53 9.53 -4.77
N CYS A 45 6.04 9.58 -3.55
CA CYS A 45 6.54 10.47 -2.50
C CYS A 45 7.30 9.69 -1.45
N GLN A 46 8.60 9.46 -1.69
CA GLN A 46 9.47 8.69 -0.78
C GLN A 46 9.45 9.23 0.66
N ALA A 47 9.46 10.55 0.84
CA ALA A 47 9.46 11.17 2.17
C ALA A 47 8.23 10.78 3.00
N VAL A 48 7.07 10.61 2.36
CA VAL A 48 5.85 10.12 3.04
C VAL A 48 5.98 8.63 3.36
N GLY A 49 6.49 7.83 2.43
CA GLY A 49 6.76 6.41 2.64
C GLY A 49 7.70 6.16 3.83
N GLU A 50 8.77 6.93 3.96
CA GLU A 50 9.71 6.83 5.08
C GLU A 50 9.05 7.15 6.42
N VAL A 51 8.17 8.15 6.48
CA VAL A 51 7.42 8.49 7.69
C VAL A 51 6.47 7.34 8.08
N LEU A 52 5.74 6.77 7.13
CA LEU A 52 4.82 5.66 7.37
C LEU A 52 5.56 4.37 7.78
N LEU A 53 6.70 4.11 7.16
CA LEU A 53 7.53 2.94 7.48
C LEU A 53 8.17 3.07 8.85
N TYR A 54 8.59 4.28 9.23
CA TYR A 54 9.05 4.57 10.58
C TYR A 54 7.93 4.36 11.60
N ALA A 55 6.77 5.00 11.41
CA ALA A 55 5.65 4.91 12.34
C ALA A 55 5.13 3.47 12.54
N SER A 56 5.06 2.68 11.45
CA SER A 56 4.67 1.26 11.53
C SER A 56 5.68 0.37 12.26
N ARG A 57 6.96 0.76 12.34
CA ARG A 57 7.98 0.07 13.15
C ARG A 57 7.86 0.44 14.62
N GLU A 58 7.64 1.72 14.91
CA GLU A 58 7.50 2.20 16.30
C GLU A 58 6.21 1.70 16.95
N ARG A 59 5.14 1.50 16.17
CA ARG A 59 3.83 1.07 16.64
C ARG A 59 3.36 -0.23 15.95
N PRO A 60 4.03 -1.37 16.20
CA PRO A 60 3.68 -2.65 15.59
C PRO A 60 2.31 -3.17 16.04
N ASP A 61 1.78 -2.65 17.15
CA ASP A 61 0.46 -2.93 17.71
C ASP A 61 -0.67 -2.19 16.96
N CYS A 62 -0.35 -1.19 16.13
CA CYS A 62 -1.32 -0.41 15.39
C CYS A 62 -1.33 -0.78 13.90
N GLN A 63 -2.51 -0.82 13.31
CA GLN A 63 -2.74 -1.04 11.89
C GLN A 63 -2.84 0.28 11.13
N ILE A 64 -2.03 0.44 10.09
CA ILE A 64 -2.02 1.61 9.22
C ILE A 64 -2.46 1.20 7.83
N THR A 65 -3.57 1.77 7.37
CA THR A 65 -4.05 1.62 5.98
C THR A 65 -3.91 2.95 5.25
N VAL A 66 -3.23 2.94 4.12
CA VAL A 66 -3.08 4.12 3.27
C VAL A 66 -3.96 3.98 2.04
N LEU A 67 -4.72 5.03 1.72
CA LEU A 67 -5.50 5.14 0.48
C LEU A 67 -4.84 6.18 -0.43
N CYS A 68 -4.50 5.78 -1.65
CA CYS A 68 -3.84 6.66 -2.63
C CYS A 68 -4.32 6.47 -4.08
N GLY A 69 -3.78 7.28 -5.00
CA GLY A 69 -4.14 7.25 -6.43
C GLY A 69 -2.97 7.66 -7.31
N HIS A 70 -3.16 8.65 -8.18
CA HIS A 70 -2.16 9.27 -9.09
C HIS A 70 -1.69 8.40 -10.27
N THR A 71 -1.46 7.10 -10.11
CA THR A 71 -0.91 6.26 -11.20
C THR A 71 -1.96 5.65 -12.13
N HIS A 72 -3.24 5.92 -11.85
CA HIS A 72 -4.41 5.51 -12.64
C HIS A 72 -4.64 4.00 -12.72
N HIS A 73 -3.81 3.19 -12.06
CA HIS A 73 -3.95 1.75 -11.98
C HIS A 73 -4.14 1.34 -10.53
N ALA A 74 -5.11 0.45 -10.30
CA ALA A 74 -5.40 -0.05 -8.98
C ALA A 74 -4.37 -1.10 -8.56
N GLY A 75 -4.17 -1.23 -7.25
CA GLY A 75 -3.43 -2.33 -6.67
C GLY A 75 -3.20 -2.16 -5.17
N THR A 76 -2.86 -3.27 -4.52
CA THR A 76 -2.68 -3.34 -3.07
C THR A 76 -1.30 -3.86 -2.76
N VAL A 77 -0.60 -3.21 -1.83
CA VAL A 77 0.70 -3.66 -1.35
C VAL A 77 0.73 -3.68 0.18
N HIS A 78 1.32 -4.74 0.73
CA HIS A 78 1.65 -4.86 2.15
C HIS A 78 3.16 -4.64 2.33
N LEU A 79 3.54 -3.53 2.97
CA LEU A 79 4.95 -3.23 3.24
C LEU A 79 5.40 -3.86 4.57
N ARG A 80 4.45 -4.06 5.49
CA ARG A 80 4.62 -4.74 6.79
C ARG A 80 3.30 -5.40 7.19
N PRO A 81 3.29 -6.32 8.19
CA PRO A 81 2.05 -6.91 8.71
C PRO A 81 1.02 -5.89 9.20
N ASN A 82 1.47 -4.68 9.53
CA ASN A 82 0.64 -3.59 10.05
C ASN A 82 0.63 -2.33 9.17
N LEU A 83 1.14 -2.41 7.94
CA LEU A 83 1.17 -1.29 6.98
C LEU A 83 0.77 -1.78 5.59
N ARG A 84 -0.41 -1.35 5.15
CA ARG A 84 -1.00 -1.66 3.85
C ARG A 84 -1.33 -0.40 3.07
N VAL A 85 -1.18 -0.44 1.76
CA VAL A 85 -1.53 0.65 0.84
C VAL A 85 -2.47 0.11 -0.24
N LEU A 86 -3.60 0.80 -0.42
CA LEU A 86 -4.54 0.58 -1.51
C LEU A 86 -4.45 1.76 -2.47
N THR A 87 -4.18 1.46 -3.73
CA THR A 87 -4.13 2.45 -4.82
C THR A 87 -5.39 2.33 -5.65
N GLY A 88 -6.10 3.43 -5.84
CA GLY A 88 -7.22 3.54 -6.75
C GLY A 88 -6.77 3.73 -8.20
N SER A 89 -7.48 3.09 -9.13
CA SER A 89 -7.43 3.38 -10.56
C SER A 89 -8.15 4.68 -10.89
N ALA A 90 -7.92 5.18 -12.11
CA ALA A 90 -8.67 6.29 -12.67
C ALA A 90 -8.67 6.23 -14.19
N GLU A 91 -9.79 6.57 -14.81
CA GLU A 91 -9.90 6.80 -16.26
C GLU A 91 -10.31 8.25 -16.51
N TYR A 92 -9.63 8.90 -17.45
CA TYR A 92 -9.89 10.31 -17.75
C TYR A 92 -11.33 10.50 -18.23
N GLY A 93 -12.05 11.41 -17.56
CA GLY A 93 -13.45 11.69 -17.87
C GLY A 93 -14.46 10.66 -17.33
N ALA A 94 -14.00 9.62 -16.64
CA ALA A 94 -14.82 8.55 -16.10
C ALA A 94 -14.54 8.33 -14.60
N PRO A 95 -14.94 9.27 -13.71
CA PRO A 95 -14.80 9.08 -12.27
C PRO A 95 -15.66 7.89 -11.80
N CYS A 96 -15.11 7.05 -10.94
CA CYS A 96 -15.82 5.92 -10.36
C CYS A 96 -15.56 5.80 -8.85
N ILE A 97 -16.46 5.09 -8.16
CA ILE A 97 -16.21 4.65 -6.79
C ILE A 97 -15.20 3.51 -6.86
N GLN A 98 -14.10 3.62 -6.13
CA GLN A 98 -13.08 2.57 -6.09
C GLN A 98 -13.56 1.37 -5.29
N GLU A 99 -13.99 1.60 -4.06
CA GLU A 99 -14.40 0.54 -3.14
C GLU A 99 -15.19 1.14 -1.96
N SER A 100 -16.04 0.32 -1.34
CA SER A 100 -16.73 0.61 -0.08
C SER A 100 -16.32 -0.44 0.94
N PHE A 101 -15.96 -0.01 2.15
CA PHE A 101 -15.53 -0.91 3.20
C PHE A 101 -16.30 -0.65 4.48
N ASP A 102 -16.64 -1.73 5.18
CA ASP A 102 -16.88 -1.65 6.60
C ASP A 102 -15.55 -1.46 7.34
N LEU A 103 -15.59 -0.66 8.41
CA LEU A 103 -14.38 -0.37 9.20
C LEU A 103 -13.81 -1.62 9.87
N GLU A 104 -14.56 -2.69 10.07
CA GLU A 104 -13.98 -3.94 10.60
C GLU A 104 -13.28 -4.73 9.50
N GLU A 105 -13.92 -4.89 8.35
CA GLU A 105 -13.40 -5.64 7.21
C GLU A 105 -12.09 -5.06 6.68
N LEU A 106 -11.99 -3.72 6.63
CA LEU A 106 -10.78 -3.05 6.18
C LEU A 106 -9.54 -3.53 6.96
N PHE A 107 -9.64 -3.75 8.26
CA PHE A 107 -8.48 -4.14 9.07
C PHE A 107 -8.33 -5.66 9.28
N LEU A 108 -9.22 -6.50 8.74
CA LEU A 108 -9.10 -7.96 8.81
C LEU A 108 -8.17 -8.54 7.73
N GLN A 109 -8.07 -7.87 6.59
CA GLN A 109 -7.32 -8.36 5.42
C GLN A 109 -5.78 -8.32 5.58
N SER A 110 -5.23 -7.92 6.73
CA SER A 110 -3.78 -7.95 7.00
C SER A 110 -3.24 -9.32 7.47
N MET A 111 -4.09 -10.36 7.54
CA MET A 111 -3.71 -11.70 8.02
C MET A 111 -3.53 -12.79 6.95
N VAL A 112 -3.70 -12.49 5.66
CA VAL A 112 -3.49 -13.49 4.59
C VAL A 112 -2.12 -13.29 3.95
N VAL A 113 -1.13 -14.02 4.44
CA VAL A 113 0.09 -14.31 3.68
C VAL A 113 -0.26 -15.47 2.75
N GLU A 114 -0.60 -15.19 1.49
CA GLU A 114 -0.64 -16.26 0.49
C GLU A 114 0.80 -16.74 0.25
N GLY A 115 1.08 -17.95 0.75
CA GLY A 115 2.26 -18.70 0.37
C GLY A 115 2.16 -19.07 -1.09
N GLY A 116 3.04 -18.49 -1.92
CA GLY A 116 3.22 -18.90 -3.30
C GLY A 116 3.96 -20.22 -3.36
N GLU A 117 3.23 -21.27 -3.72
CA GLU A 117 3.74 -22.58 -4.12
C GLU A 117 4.76 -22.43 -5.25
N GLY A 118 5.96 -22.96 -5.04
CA GLY A 118 6.92 -23.20 -6.11
C GLY A 118 6.59 -24.51 -6.81
N GLU A 119 6.01 -24.44 -8.00
CA GLU A 119 6.05 -25.53 -8.98
C GLU A 119 6.74 -25.08 -10.26
N GLY A 120 7.63 -25.96 -10.76
CA GLY A 120 8.26 -25.90 -12.08
C GLY A 120 9.78 -25.89 -11.98
N GLY A 121 10.52 -26.94 -12.32
CA GLY A 121 10.15 -28.19 -12.97
C GLY A 121 11.37 -29.10 -13.07
N ALA A 122 11.10 -30.39 -13.17
CA ALA A 122 12.11 -31.42 -13.43
C ALA A 122 12.72 -31.27 -14.83
N ILE A 123 14.05 -31.23 -14.89
CA ILE A 123 14.92 -31.61 -16.01
C ILE A 123 16.25 -31.96 -15.34
N GLY A 124 16.93 -33.09 -15.51
CA GLY A 124 16.92 -34.17 -16.48
C GLY A 124 18.32 -34.76 -16.37
N ARG A 125 18.44 -36.03 -15.99
CA ARG A 125 19.73 -36.72 -15.91
C ARG A 125 20.33 -36.83 -17.31
N ASN A 126 21.60 -36.47 -17.46
CA ASN A 126 22.60 -37.21 -18.23
C ASN A 126 24.01 -36.82 -17.79
#